data_AF-A0A9D7A8B3-F1
#
_entry.id   AF-A0A9D7A8B3-F1
#
_cell.length_a   1.000
_cell.length_b   1.000
_cell.length_c   1.000
_cell.angle_alpha   90.00
_cell.angle_beta   90.00
_cell.angle_gamma   90.00
#
_symmetry.space_group_name_H-M   'P 1'
#
loop_
_entity.id
_entity.type
_entity.pdbx_description
1 polymer ?
#
loop_
_entity_poly.entity_id
_entity_poly.type
_entity_poly.pdbx_seq_one_letter_code
_entity_poly.pdbx_strand_id
1 'polypeptide(L)'
;MPRLALILTTLIWGATFPATKAALAQIPPFSFMCLRFLLGAILAIGVYLAVGGRLRVDRELLRMSGIATIFLFLGYVTQTVGLQYTTASNSAFITVLYVIFVPLFLRRFQGRAWFSAALALIGLWFLVTPSLEMNVGDLWTLA
;
A
#
# COMPACT_ATOMS: atom_id res chain seq x y z
N MET A 1 20.08 -11.46 -6.56
CA MET A 1 18.65 -11.77 -6.78
C MET A 1 17.69 -11.02 -5.87
N PRO A 2 17.82 -10.97 -4.52
CA PRO A 2 16.80 -10.32 -3.66
C PRO A 2 16.69 -8.79 -3.86
N ARG A 3 17.79 -8.11 -4.20
CA ARG A 3 17.78 -6.65 -4.44
C ARG A 3 16.95 -6.25 -5.66
N LEU A 4 17.01 -7.04 -6.74
CA LEU A 4 16.23 -6.80 -7.95
C LEU A 4 14.73 -6.97 -7.68
N ALA A 5 14.37 -8.00 -6.90
CA ALA A 5 12.98 -8.21 -6.49
C ALA A 5 12.45 -6.99 -5.71
N LEU A 6 13.23 -6.44 -4.77
CA LEU A 6 12.83 -5.23 -4.04
C LEU A 6 12.64 -4.02 -4.96
N ILE A 7 13.56 -3.79 -5.91
CA ILE A 7 13.42 -2.70 -6.90
C ILE A 7 12.14 -2.87 -7.72
N LEU A 8 11.89 -4.07 -8.24
CA LEU A 8 10.68 -4.37 -9.01
C LEU A 8 9.42 -4.18 -8.18
N THR A 9 9.40 -4.65 -6.93
CA THR A 9 8.26 -4.44 -6.03
C THR A 9 8.01 -2.96 -5.79
N THR A 10 9.06 -2.16 -5.53
CA THR A 10 8.90 -0.71 -5.34
C THR A 10 8.40 0.00 -6.59
N LEU A 11 8.87 -0.39 -7.76
CA LEU A 11 8.44 0.17 -9.05
C LEU A 11 6.98 -0.17 -9.35
N ILE A 12 6.60 -1.45 -9.20
CA ILE A 12 5.22 -1.90 -9.39
C ILE A 12 4.30 -1.19 -8.40
N TRP A 13 4.68 -1.14 -7.12
CA TRP A 13 3.90 -0.48 -6.08
C TRP A 13 3.70 1.01 -6.36
N GLY A 14 4.76 1.76 -6.69
CA GLY A 14 4.68 3.19 -7.00
C GLY A 14 3.82 3.48 -8.22
N ALA A 15 3.90 2.65 -9.27
CA ALA A 15 3.06 2.77 -10.46
C ALA A 15 1.57 2.54 -10.18
N THR A 16 1.21 1.91 -9.05
CA THR A 16 -0.20 1.60 -8.76
C THR A 16 -1.05 2.84 -8.44
N PHE A 17 -0.47 3.92 -7.93
CA PHE A 17 -1.22 5.15 -7.62
C PHE A 17 -1.82 5.82 -8.87
N PRO A 18 -1.03 6.17 -9.91
CA PRO A 18 -1.60 6.74 -11.13
C PRO A 18 -2.51 5.75 -11.86
N ALA A 19 -2.16 4.45 -11.88
CA ALA A 19 -3.02 3.43 -12.49
C ALA A 19 -4.38 3.29 -11.79
N THR A 20 -4.39 3.31 -10.46
CA THR A 20 -5.64 3.25 -9.67
C THR A 20 -6.45 4.53 -9.88
N LYS A 21 -5.81 5.71 -9.89
CA LYS A 21 -6.51 6.97 -10.16
C LYS A 21 -7.19 6.96 -11.54
N ALA A 22 -6.50 6.45 -12.57
CA ALA A 22 -7.07 6.30 -13.91
C ALA A 22 -8.23 5.30 -13.97
N ALA A 23 -8.17 4.20 -13.21
CA ALA A 23 -9.27 3.25 -13.10
C ALA A 23 -10.48 3.85 -12.36
N LEU A 24 -10.26 4.60 -11.27
CA LEU A 24 -11.32 5.25 -10.50
C LEU A 24 -12.07 6.34 -11.28
N ALA A 25 -11.52 6.81 -12.40
CA ALA A 25 -12.25 7.70 -13.32
C ALA A 25 -13.38 6.98 -14.09
N GLN A 26 -13.37 5.65 -14.11
CA GLN A 26 -14.29 4.83 -14.90
C GLN A 26 -15.15 3.88 -14.05
N ILE A 27 -14.61 3.44 -12.90
CA ILE A 27 -15.28 2.45 -12.03
C ILE A 27 -15.28 2.88 -10.57
N PRO A 28 -16.36 2.59 -9.81
CA PRO A 28 -16.42 2.92 -8.39
C PRO A 28 -15.33 2.23 -7.55
N PRO A 29 -14.90 2.82 -6.41
CA PRO A 29 -13.83 2.29 -5.57
C PRO A 29 -14.01 0.84 -5.14
N PHE A 30 -15.20 0.48 -4.64
CA PHE A 30 -15.47 -0.86 -4.14
C PHE A 30 -15.43 -1.93 -5.24
N SER A 31 -15.95 -1.61 -6.44
CA SER A 31 -15.89 -2.49 -7.60
C SER A 31 -14.45 -2.70 -8.06
N PHE A 32 -13.66 -1.62 -8.12
CA PHE A 32 -12.22 -1.71 -8.43
C PHE A 32 -11.48 -2.57 -7.43
N MET A 33 -11.69 -2.36 -6.12
CA MET A 33 -11.04 -3.14 -5.08
C MET A 33 -11.43 -4.61 -5.15
N CYS A 34 -12.72 -4.92 -5.33
CA CYS A 34 -13.19 -6.30 -5.48
C CYS A 34 -12.46 -7.02 -6.61
N LEU A 35 -12.42 -6.41 -7.81
CA LEU A 35 -11.73 -6.98 -8.96
C LEU A 35 -10.21 -7.13 -8.70
N ARG A 36 -9.57 -6.09 -8.16
CA ARG A 36 -8.14 -6.08 -7.86
C ARG A 36 -7.75 -7.20 -6.91
N PHE A 37 -8.47 -7.34 -5.80
CA PHE A 37 -8.18 -8.37 -4.79
C PHE A 37 -8.56 -9.77 -5.26
N LEU A 38 -9.63 -9.92 -6.05
CA LEU A 38 -10.00 -11.21 -6.63
C LEU A 38 -8.92 -11.70 -7.61
N LEU A 39 -8.49 -10.84 -8.54
CA LEU A 39 -7.41 -11.16 -9.48
C LEU A 39 -6.09 -11.44 -8.74
N GLY A 40 -5.77 -10.64 -7.72
CA GLY A 40 -4.60 -10.85 -6.88
C GLY A 40 -4.64 -12.19 -6.15
N ALA A 41 -5.80 -12.57 -5.60
CA ALA A 41 -5.98 -13.85 -4.90
C ALA A 41 -5.84 -15.04 -5.87
N ILE A 42 -6.49 -14.98 -7.04
CA ILE A 42 -6.38 -16.03 -8.06
C ILE A 42 -4.92 -16.21 -8.51
N LEU A 43 -4.23 -15.10 -8.79
CA LEU A 43 -2.83 -15.14 -9.21
C LEU A 43 -1.92 -15.68 -8.11
N ALA A 44 -2.08 -15.20 -6.87
CA ALA A 44 -1.26 -15.64 -5.75
C ALA A 44 -1.46 -17.13 -5.43
N ILE A 45 -2.71 -17.59 -5.39
CA ILE A 45 -3.03 -19.02 -5.19
C ILE A 45 -2.50 -19.84 -6.37
N GLY A 46 -2.70 -19.39 -7.60
CA GLY A 46 -2.23 -20.07 -8.81
C GLY A 46 -0.71 -20.27 -8.80
N VAL A 47 0.05 -19.20 -8.52
CA VAL A 47 1.52 -19.27 -8.41
C VAL A 47 1.93 -20.17 -7.25
N TYR A 48 1.29 -20.04 -6.08
CA TYR A 48 1.59 -20.85 -4.90
C TYR A 48 1.41 -22.35 -5.16
N LEU A 49 0.31 -22.74 -5.82
CA LEU A 49 0.07 -24.13 -6.20
C LEU A 49 1.04 -24.60 -7.30
N ALA A 50 1.37 -23.75 -8.27
CA ALA A 50 2.29 -24.07 -9.36
C ALA A 50 3.71 -24.38 -8.87
N VAL A 51 4.16 -23.74 -7.78
CA VAL A 51 5.46 -24.04 -7.13
C VAL A 51 5.40 -25.21 -6.15
N GLY A 52 4.31 -26.00 -6.16
CA GLY A 52 4.13 -27.18 -5.31
C GLY A 52 3.66 -26.87 -3.89
N GLY A 53 3.17 -25.65 -3.65
CA GLY A 53 2.57 -25.25 -2.38
C GLY A 53 1.32 -26.08 -2.06
N ARG A 54 1.12 -26.38 -0.78
CA ARG A 54 -0.06 -27.10 -0.29
C ARG A 54 -0.78 -26.21 0.71
N LEU A 55 -2.01 -25.85 0.38
CA LEU A 55 -2.85 -25.07 1.28
C LEU A 55 -3.10 -25.88 2.56
N ARG A 56 -2.51 -25.42 3.65
CA ARG A 56 -2.82 -25.89 5.00
C ARG A 56 -3.61 -24.80 5.67
N VAL A 57 -4.83 -25.13 6.07
CA VAL A 57 -5.71 -24.20 6.77
C VAL A 57 -5.83 -24.73 8.19
N ASP A 58 -5.22 -24.01 9.13
CA ASP A 58 -5.41 -24.24 10.54
C ASP A 58 -6.17 -23.05 11.17
N ARG A 59 -6.67 -23.25 12.39
CA ARG A 59 -7.49 -22.25 13.09
C ARG A 59 -6.69 -21.00 13.47
N GLU A 60 -5.39 -21.15 13.72
CA GLU A 60 -4.51 -20.05 14.10
C GLU A 60 -4.21 -19.16 12.90
N LEU A 61 -3.86 -19.75 11.76
CA LEU A 61 -3.70 -19.11 10.47
C LEU A 61 -4.96 -18.35 10.09
N LEU A 62 -6.14 -18.97 10.16
CA LEU A 62 -7.40 -18.27 9.87
C LEU A 62 -7.62 -17.06 10.79
N ARG A 63 -7.28 -17.18 12.08
CA ARG A 63 -7.38 -16.06 13.02
C ARG A 63 -6.42 -14.93 12.67
N MET A 64 -5.15 -15.26 12.41
CA MET A 64 -4.11 -14.27 12.09
C MET A 64 -4.36 -13.60 10.73
N SER A 65 -4.73 -14.39 9.73
CA SER A 65 -5.14 -13.88 8.41
C SER A 65 -6.39 -13.02 8.52
N GLY A 66 -7.40 -13.41 9.32
CA GLY A 66 -8.60 -12.60 9.55
C GLY A 66 -8.27 -11.22 10.13
N ILE A 67 -7.43 -11.17 11.16
CA ILE A 67 -6.97 -9.91 11.77
C ILE A 67 -6.23 -9.06 10.72
N ALA A 68 -5.27 -9.65 10.02
CA ALA A 68 -4.49 -8.94 9.00
C ALA A 68 -5.38 -8.42 7.86
N THR A 69 -6.35 -9.21 7.39
CA THR A 69 -7.28 -8.83 6.33
C THR A 69 -8.19 -7.68 6.76
N ILE A 70 -8.62 -7.61 8.02
CA ILE A 70 -9.44 -6.48 8.50
C ILE A 70 -8.66 -5.17 8.39
N PHE A 71 -7.43 -5.12 8.94
CA PHE A 71 -6.61 -3.91 8.86
C PHE A 71 -6.24 -3.55 7.41
N LEU A 72 -5.92 -4.56 6.61
CA LEU A 72 -5.61 -4.37 5.19
C LEU A 72 -6.83 -3.82 4.44
N PHE A 73 -8.01 -4.39 4.67
CA PHE A 73 -9.25 -3.95 4.04
C PHE A 73 -9.57 -2.50 4.41
N LEU A 74 -9.50 -2.16 5.70
CA LEU A 74 -9.75 -0.79 6.15
C LEU A 74 -8.79 0.19 5.49
N GLY A 75 -7.48 -0.08 5.54
CA GLY A 75 -6.48 0.80 4.92
C GLY A 75 -6.64 0.92 3.39
N TYR A 76 -7.03 -0.15 2.70
CA TYR A 76 -7.29 -0.08 1.27
C TYR A 76 -8.57 0.68 0.94
N VAL A 77 -9.63 0.53 1.73
CA VAL A 77 -10.88 1.26 1.52
C VAL A 77 -10.65 2.75 1.73
N THR A 78 -10.05 3.14 2.86
CA THR A 78 -9.80 4.55 3.18
C THR A 78 -8.88 5.18 2.15
N GLN A 79 -7.77 4.50 1.79
CA GLN A 79 -6.87 4.96 0.73
C GLN A 79 -7.54 5.05 -0.66
N THR A 80 -8.28 4.03 -1.09
CA THR A 80 -8.86 4.00 -2.45
C THR A 80 -9.98 5.02 -2.60
N VAL A 81 -10.83 5.17 -1.58
CA VAL A 81 -11.84 6.22 -1.53
C VAL A 81 -11.17 7.59 -1.48
N GLY A 82 -10.13 7.76 -0.64
CA GLY A 82 -9.35 8.99 -0.59
C GLY A 82 -8.75 9.38 -1.93
N LEU A 83 -8.15 8.42 -2.64
CA LEU A 83 -7.56 8.59 -3.96
C LEU A 83 -8.60 8.99 -5.03
N GLN A 84 -9.89 8.71 -4.84
CA GLN A 84 -10.93 9.23 -5.73
C GLN A 84 -10.95 10.77 -5.68
N TYR A 85 -10.74 11.36 -4.50
CA TYR A 85 -10.85 12.80 -4.26
C TYR A 85 -9.50 13.55 -4.24
N THR A 86 -8.39 12.87 -3.95
CA THR A 86 -7.04 13.49 -3.98
C THR A 86 -6.24 13.13 -5.23
N THR A 87 -5.06 13.72 -5.39
CA THR A 87 -4.14 13.38 -6.49
C THR A 87 -3.38 12.09 -6.21
N ALA A 88 -2.96 11.39 -7.27
CA ALA A 88 -2.09 10.21 -7.13
C ALA A 88 -0.80 10.55 -6.37
N SER A 89 -0.25 11.75 -6.61
CA SER A 89 0.91 12.28 -5.92
C SER A 89 0.67 12.47 -4.41
N ASN A 90 -0.37 13.20 -4.00
CA ASN A 90 -0.67 13.39 -2.58
C ASN A 90 -0.92 12.05 -1.88
N SER A 91 -1.72 11.17 -2.47
CA SER A 91 -2.05 9.87 -1.86
C SER A 91 -0.81 8.99 -1.69
N ALA A 92 0.07 8.94 -2.70
CA ALA A 92 1.36 8.26 -2.61
C ALA A 92 2.23 8.84 -1.49
N PHE A 93 2.34 10.17 -1.42
CA PHE A 93 3.13 10.84 -0.39
C PHE A 93 2.62 10.52 1.02
N ILE A 94 1.30 10.65 1.26
CA ILE A 94 0.66 10.35 2.55
C ILE A 94 0.89 8.89 2.93
N THR A 95 0.73 7.97 1.97
CA THR A 95 0.92 6.54 2.23
C THR A 95 2.35 6.26 2.68
N VAL A 96 3.36 6.82 2.02
CA VAL A 96 4.78 6.57 2.37
C VAL A 96 5.18 7.17 3.73
N LEU A 97 4.36 8.03 4.35
CA LEU A 97 4.59 8.48 5.72
C LEU A 97 4.68 7.29 6.72
N TYR A 98 4.20 6.10 6.36
CA TYR A 98 4.46 4.87 7.12
C TYR A 98 5.96 4.62 7.39
N VAL A 99 6.88 5.16 6.59
CA VAL A 99 8.34 5.04 6.80
C VAL A 99 8.78 5.60 8.17
N ILE A 100 8.00 6.54 8.73
CA ILE A 100 8.18 7.06 10.08
C ILE A 100 7.44 6.17 11.11
N PHE A 101 6.21 5.78 10.79
CA PHE A 101 5.36 5.03 11.72
C PHE A 101 5.89 3.61 12.00
N VAL A 102 6.43 2.91 11.00
CA VAL A 102 6.96 1.54 11.14
C VAL A 102 8.07 1.45 12.21
N PRO A 103 9.18 2.21 12.14
CA PRO A 103 10.20 2.16 13.18
C PRO A 103 9.66 2.63 14.55
N LEU A 104 8.70 3.56 14.58
CA LEU A 104 8.06 4.03 15.82
C LEU A 104 7.27 2.90 16.50
N PHE A 105 6.41 2.19 15.76
CA PHE A 105 5.64 1.04 16.29
C PHE A 105 6.53 -0.10 16.75
N LEU A 106 7.65 -0.32 16.04
CA LEU A 106 8.66 -1.31 16.43
C LEU A 106 9.59 -0.84 17.56
N ARG A 107 9.38 0.38 18.11
CA ARG A 107 10.22 1.01 19.13
C ARG A 107 11.71 1.04 18.75
N ARG A 108 12.01 1.22 17.46
CA ARG A 108 13.36 1.23 16.88
C ARG A 108 13.85 2.68 16.77
N PHE A 109 14.59 3.14 17.78
CA PHE A 109 15.10 4.52 17.86
C PHE A 109 16.56 4.69 17.40
N GLN A 110 17.04 3.83 16.51
CA GLN A 110 18.41 3.92 16.01
C GLN A 110 18.59 5.14 15.11
N GLY A 111 19.55 6.02 15.41
CA GLY A 111 19.76 7.27 14.64
C GLY A 111 19.95 7.05 13.13
N ARG A 112 20.60 5.94 12.73
CA ARG A 112 20.75 5.57 11.32
C ARG A 112 19.41 5.32 10.62
N ALA A 113 18.47 4.65 11.28
CA ALA A 113 17.16 4.36 10.72
C ALA A 113 16.34 5.64 10.53
N TRP A 114 16.37 6.55 11.50
CA TRP A 114 15.70 7.84 11.43
C TRP A 114 16.32 8.77 10.39
N PHE A 115 17.65 8.79 10.26
CA PHE A 115 18.33 9.53 9.21
C PHE A 115 17.95 9.02 7.81
N SER A 116 17.96 7.69 7.60
CA SER A 116 17.52 7.09 6.34
C SER A 116 16.05 7.36 6.04
N ALA A 117 15.18 7.32 7.04
CA ALA A 117 13.76 7.65 6.89
C ALA A 117 13.57 9.12 6.48
N ALA A 118 14.25 10.05 7.16
CA ALA A 118 14.21 11.48 6.83
C ALA A 118 14.72 11.75 5.40
N LEU A 119 15.84 11.13 5.01
CA LEU A 119 16.39 11.26 3.67
C LEU A 119 15.42 10.70 2.60
N ALA A 120 14.78 9.56 2.86
CA ALA A 120 13.79 8.98 1.97
C ALA A 120 12.55 9.87 1.81
N LEU A 121 12.07 10.47 2.91
CA LEU A 121 10.96 11.43 2.91
C LEU A 121 11.26 12.68 2.09
N ILE A 122 12.45 13.26 2.28
CA ILE A 122 12.89 14.43 1.53
C ILE A 122 12.98 14.09 0.04
N GLY A 123 13.58 12.94 -0.30
CA GLY A 123 13.65 12.47 -1.68
C GLY A 123 12.27 12.29 -2.31
N LEU A 124 11.32 11.71 -1.57
CA LEU A 124 9.95 11.52 -2.04
C LEU A 124 9.22 12.85 -2.22
N TRP A 125 9.41 13.81 -1.30
CA TRP A 125 8.83 15.15 -1.41
C TRP A 125 9.21 15.80 -2.73
N PHE A 126 10.49 15.75 -3.10
CA PHE A 126 10.97 16.28 -4.38
C PHE A 126 10.48 15.49 -5.59
N LEU A 127 10.33 14.17 -5.46
CA LEU A 127 9.88 13.32 -6.55
C LEU A 127 8.40 13.54 -6.89
N VAL A 128 7.58 13.70 -5.86
CA VAL A 128 6.11 13.66 -5.98
C VAL A 128 5.51 15.06 -5.98
N THR A 129 6.22 16.04 -5.42
CA THR A 129 5.79 17.45 -5.28
C THR A 129 4.33 17.56 -4.86
N PRO A 130 3.95 17.01 -3.69
CA PRO A 130 2.56 17.00 -3.25
C PRO A 130 2.05 18.42 -3.07
N SER A 131 0.77 18.64 -3.37
CA SER A 131 0.10 19.89 -3.04
C SER A 131 -0.05 20.02 -1.53
N LEU A 132 0.19 21.23 -1.02
CA LEU A 132 0.05 21.56 0.41
C LEU A 132 -1.39 21.82 0.84
N GLU A 133 -2.29 21.99 -0.12
CA GLU A 133 -3.72 22.17 0.14
C GLU A 133 -4.35 20.84 0.52
N MET A 134 -4.74 20.72 1.78
CA MET A 134 -5.33 19.50 2.30
C MET A 134 -6.79 19.38 1.87
N ASN A 135 -7.13 18.28 1.21
CA ASN A 135 -8.48 17.98 0.76
C ASN A 135 -9.10 16.80 1.54
N VAL A 136 -10.40 16.57 1.34
CA VAL A 136 -11.13 15.47 2.01
C VAL A 136 -10.54 14.10 1.66
N GLY A 137 -10.02 13.92 0.44
CA GLY A 137 -9.35 12.70 0.02
C GLY A 137 -8.03 12.43 0.74
N ASP A 138 -7.31 13.48 1.13
CA ASP A 138 -6.08 13.36 1.94
C ASP A 138 -6.39 12.85 3.34
N LEU A 139 -7.48 13.33 3.95
CA LEU A 139 -7.97 12.86 5.24
C LEU A 139 -8.37 11.38 5.19
N TRP A 140 -9.10 10.98 4.13
CA TRP A 140 -9.40 9.58 3.90
C TRP A 140 -8.14 8.74 3.68
N THR A 141 -7.11 9.28 3.02
CA THR A 141 -5.85 8.53 2.81
C THR A 141 -5.04 8.37 4.10
N LEU A 142 -5.17 9.32 5.03
CA LEU A 142 -4.48 9.30 6.32
C LEU A 142 -5.16 8.37 7.36
N ALA A 143 -6.49 8.18 7.24
CA ALA A 143 -7.32 7.42 8.18
C ALA A 143 -7.11 5.91 8.10
#